data_AF-A0A5J6L8A7-F1
#
_entry.id   AF-A0A5J6L8A7-F1
#
_cell.length_a   1.000
_cell.length_b   1.000
_cell.length_c   1.000
_cell.angle_alpha   90.00
_cell.angle_beta   90.00
_cell.angle_gamma   90.00
#
_symmetry.space_group_name_H-M   'P 1'
#
loop_
_entity.id
_entity.type
_entity.pdbx_description
1 polymer ?
#
loop_
_entity_poly.entity_id
_entity_poly.type
_entity_poly.pdbx_seq_one_letter_code
_entity_poly.pdbx_strand_id
1 'polypeptide(L)'
;MTEQQPYEVVRTFAEFELRHYPEHAVAEVMVDGRFEDAGNRAFRYLFSYISGENEPAEKMAMTAPVVQERQGTKIAMTAPVVREPIDGGADTPDSGDYLVAFVLPAALTAATAPRPTNARVRVHAVPERLVAALRYRGRWTEDAYEEHLDRLRAALAAEGLAATGDARFARFDPPLWPAFLRHNEVMLDVSGQAIKEEERG
;
A
#
# COMPACT_ATOMS: atom_id res chain seq x y z
N MET A 1 -15.94 -12.17 -8.03
CA MET A 1 -15.16 -11.02 -8.55
C MET A 1 -14.74 -10.21 -7.34
N THR A 2 -13.46 -9.90 -7.20
CA THR A 2 -12.96 -9.09 -6.09
C THR A 2 -13.29 -7.62 -6.36
N GLU A 3 -13.86 -6.93 -5.39
CA GLU A 3 -14.12 -5.49 -5.49
C GLU A 3 -12.80 -4.74 -5.60
N GLN A 4 -12.71 -3.75 -6.48
CA GLN A 4 -11.52 -2.89 -6.57
C GLN A 4 -11.78 -1.56 -5.87
N GLN A 5 -10.75 -1.06 -5.18
CA GLN A 5 -10.79 0.27 -4.56
C GLN A 5 -11.21 1.31 -5.61
N PRO A 6 -12.27 2.10 -5.34
CA PRO A 6 -12.70 3.12 -6.27
C PRO A 6 -11.68 4.26 -6.35
N TYR A 7 -11.50 4.80 -7.55
CA TYR A 7 -10.72 6.00 -7.82
C TYR A 7 -11.24 6.70 -9.08
N GLU A 8 -10.92 7.98 -9.23
CA GLU A 8 -11.14 8.76 -10.44
C GLU A 8 -9.80 9.04 -11.11
N VAL A 9 -9.69 8.82 -12.43
CA VAL A 9 -8.50 9.25 -13.19
C VAL A 9 -8.64 10.73 -13.48
N VAL A 10 -7.82 11.54 -12.81
CA VAL A 10 -7.76 12.99 -13.00
C VAL A 10 -7.01 13.33 -14.28
N ARG A 11 -5.91 12.62 -14.54
CA ARG A 11 -5.10 12.77 -15.76
C ARG A 11 -4.33 11.50 -16.08
N THR A 12 -4.13 11.24 -17.36
CA THR A 12 -3.24 10.19 -17.85
C THR A 12 -1.98 10.83 -18.44
N PHE A 13 -0.82 10.43 -17.93
CA PHE A 13 0.48 10.75 -18.50
C PHE A 13 1.01 9.55 -19.27
N ALA A 14 2.13 9.72 -19.99
CA ALA A 14 2.73 8.63 -20.76
C ALA A 14 3.07 7.40 -19.88
N GLU A 15 3.51 7.65 -18.64
CA GLU A 15 4.10 6.63 -17.78
C GLU A 15 3.20 6.25 -16.58
N PHE A 16 2.30 7.14 -16.16
CA PHE A 16 1.48 6.94 -14.96
C PHE A 16 0.10 7.59 -15.11
N GLU A 17 -0.83 7.16 -14.27
CA GLU A 17 -2.12 7.83 -14.08
C GLU A 17 -2.08 8.65 -12.81
N LEU A 18 -2.57 9.87 -12.89
CA LEU A 18 -2.87 10.70 -11.74
C LEU A 18 -4.32 10.43 -11.32
N ARG A 19 -4.50 9.88 -10.13
CA ARG A 19 -5.78 9.38 -9.62
C ARG A 19 -6.19 10.10 -8.35
N HIS A 20 -7.46 10.47 -8.23
CA HIS A 20 -8.05 10.87 -6.96
C HIS A 20 -8.67 9.63 -6.29
N TYR A 21 -8.21 9.34 -5.09
CA TYR A 21 -8.81 8.33 -4.22
C TYR A 21 -9.66 9.06 -3.18
N PRO A 22 -10.97 8.76 -3.06
CA PRO A 22 -11.79 9.30 -1.99
C PRO A 22 -11.32 8.77 -0.62
N GLU A 23 -11.81 9.38 0.45
CA GLU A 23 -11.63 8.84 1.80
C GLU A 23 -12.12 7.39 1.85
N HIS A 24 -11.31 6.51 2.43
CA HIS A 24 -11.62 5.09 2.54
C HIS A 24 -11.06 4.51 3.83
N ALA A 25 -11.63 3.41 4.30
CA ALA A 25 -11.12 2.69 5.44
C ALA A 25 -10.10 1.64 5.02
N VAL A 26 -9.07 1.45 5.83
CA VAL A 26 -8.12 0.36 5.68
C VAL A 26 -8.00 -0.43 6.97
N ALA A 27 -7.75 -1.73 6.85
CA ALA A 27 -7.23 -2.56 7.93
C ALA A 27 -5.76 -2.82 7.65
N GLU A 28 -4.88 -2.52 8.60
CA GLU A 28 -3.43 -2.61 8.44
C GLU A 28 -2.76 -3.37 9.57
N VAL A 29 -1.59 -3.91 9.27
CA VAL A 29 -0.69 -4.55 10.22
C VAL A 29 0.75 -4.23 9.87
N MET A 30 1.56 -4.01 10.89
CA MET A 30 3.01 -3.88 10.74
C MET A 30 3.67 -5.25 10.91
N VAL A 31 4.56 -5.61 9.98
CA VAL A 31 5.31 -6.86 10.01
C VAL A 31 6.78 -6.58 9.68
N ASP A 32 7.67 -7.37 10.26
CA ASP A 32 9.07 -7.40 9.88
C ASP A 32 9.33 -8.48 8.81
N GLY A 33 10.47 -8.38 8.14
CA GLY A 33 10.97 -9.41 7.25
C GLY A 33 11.53 -8.85 5.96
N ARG A 34 11.60 -9.67 4.91
CA ARG A 34 12.00 -9.24 3.57
C ARG A 34 10.81 -8.69 2.80
N PHE A 35 11.08 -7.87 1.79
CA PHE A 35 10.07 -7.23 0.96
C PHE A 35 9.06 -8.23 0.38
N GLU A 36 9.53 -9.37 -0.12
CA GLU A 36 8.69 -10.39 -0.76
C GLU A 36 7.82 -11.17 0.24
N ASP A 37 8.27 -11.24 1.50
CA ASP A 37 7.64 -12.04 2.55
C ASP A 37 6.61 -11.22 3.34
N ALA A 38 6.84 -9.91 3.49
CA ALA A 38 6.01 -8.99 4.27
C ALA A 38 4.53 -9.11 3.91
N GLY A 39 4.23 -9.05 2.61
CA GLY A 39 2.87 -9.17 2.11
C GLY A 39 2.17 -10.47 2.50
N ASN A 40 2.87 -11.62 2.51
CA ASN A 40 2.30 -12.91 2.89
C ASN A 40 2.16 -13.06 4.41
N ARG A 41 3.13 -12.54 5.17
CA ARG A 41 3.10 -12.52 6.63
C ARG A 41 1.89 -11.73 7.14
N ALA A 42 1.69 -10.53 6.60
CA ALA A 42 0.56 -9.67 6.92
C ALA A 42 -0.79 -10.24 6.46
N PHE A 43 -0.82 -10.91 5.30
CA PHE A 43 -2.04 -11.44 4.71
C PHE A 43 -2.82 -12.31 5.71
N ARG A 44 -2.13 -13.15 6.50
CA ARG A 44 -2.81 -14.01 7.49
C ARG A 44 -3.62 -13.20 8.50
N TYR A 45 -3.06 -12.15 9.07
CA TYR A 45 -3.73 -11.32 10.08
C TYR A 45 -4.92 -10.57 9.48
N LEU A 46 -4.71 -9.95 8.32
CA LEU A 46 -5.74 -9.18 7.63
C LEU A 46 -6.86 -10.07 7.09
N PHE A 47 -6.51 -11.25 6.57
CA PHE A 47 -7.47 -12.24 6.09
C PHE A 47 -8.32 -12.80 7.24
N SER A 48 -7.72 -13.12 8.38
CA SER A 48 -8.48 -13.55 9.55
C SER A 48 -9.43 -12.45 10.03
N TYR A 49 -8.98 -11.19 10.07
CA TYR A 49 -9.82 -10.04 10.41
C TYR A 49 -11.07 -9.96 9.51
N ILE A 50 -10.91 -9.96 8.18
CA ILE A 50 -12.07 -9.91 7.27
C ILE A 50 -12.91 -11.21 7.27
N SER A 51 -12.37 -12.31 7.80
CA SER A 51 -13.06 -13.60 7.88
C SER A 51 -13.80 -13.85 9.19
N GLY A 52 -13.72 -12.92 10.14
CA GLY A 52 -14.44 -12.98 11.42
C GLY A 52 -13.58 -12.88 12.68
N GLU A 53 -12.27 -12.65 12.58
CA GLU A 53 -11.41 -12.26 13.74
C GLU A 53 -11.61 -10.76 14.06
N ASN A 54 -12.86 -10.42 14.34
CA ASN A 54 -13.34 -9.10 14.71
C ASN A 54 -14.55 -9.27 15.64
N GLU A 55 -14.99 -8.18 16.28
CA GLU A 55 -16.26 -8.11 17.00
C GLU A 55 -17.24 -7.30 16.14
N PRO A 56 -18.34 -7.91 15.64
CA PRO A 56 -19.07 -9.06 16.21
C PRO A 56 -18.87 -10.43 15.50
N ALA A 57 -17.68 -10.71 14.96
CA ALA A 57 -17.37 -11.89 14.12
C ALA A 57 -18.07 -11.85 12.75
N GLU A 58 -18.09 -10.68 12.15
CA GLU A 58 -18.66 -10.42 10.83
C GLU A 58 -17.67 -10.74 9.71
N LYS A 59 -18.18 -11.23 8.58
CA LYS A 59 -17.39 -11.46 7.36
C LYS A 59 -17.50 -10.27 6.43
N MET A 60 -16.36 -9.78 5.97
CA MET A 60 -16.25 -8.70 5.00
C MET A 60 -15.79 -9.24 3.64
N ALA A 61 -16.22 -8.60 2.56
CA ALA A 61 -15.73 -8.94 1.24
C ALA A 61 -14.24 -8.57 1.09
N MET A 62 -13.49 -9.42 0.41
CA MET A 62 -12.11 -9.09 0.00
C MET A 62 -12.14 -8.02 -1.09
N THR A 63 -11.21 -7.08 -1.02
CA THR A 63 -10.98 -6.06 -2.05
C THR A 63 -9.57 -6.19 -2.65
N ALA A 64 -9.34 -5.46 -3.72
CA ALA A 64 -8.02 -5.22 -4.28
C ALA A 64 -7.79 -3.70 -4.38
N PRO A 65 -6.54 -3.22 -4.26
CA PRO A 65 -5.30 -3.98 -4.06
C PRO A 65 -4.99 -4.29 -2.58
N VAL A 66 -4.03 -5.19 -2.37
CA VAL A 66 -3.25 -5.24 -1.12
C VAL A 66 -2.09 -4.25 -1.23
N VAL A 67 -2.01 -3.32 -0.29
CA VAL A 67 -1.02 -2.24 -0.28
C VAL A 67 0.10 -2.57 0.70
N GLN A 68 1.34 -2.40 0.29
CA GLN A 68 2.54 -2.57 1.12
C GLN A 68 3.38 -1.30 1.05
N GLU A 69 3.80 -0.81 2.22
CA GLU A 69 4.61 0.40 2.37
C GLU A 69 5.80 0.06 3.27
N ARG A 70 7.01 0.43 2.84
CA ARG A 70 8.21 0.31 3.68
C ARG A 70 8.19 1.45 4.68
N GLN A 71 8.15 1.13 5.98
CA GLN A 71 8.31 2.15 7.01
C GLN A 71 9.78 2.53 7.07
N GLY A 72 10.08 3.79 6.76
CA GLY A 72 11.45 4.28 6.76
C GLY A 72 12.11 4.03 8.12
N THR A 73 13.30 3.41 8.11
CA THR A 73 14.14 3.38 9.30
C THR A 73 14.65 4.80 9.55
N LYS A 74 13.87 5.63 10.26
CA LYS A 74 14.36 6.90 10.76
C LYS A 74 15.26 6.65 11.98
N ILE A 75 16.32 5.88 11.80
CA ILE A 75 17.45 5.83 12.73
C ILE A 75 18.71 5.91 11.89
N ALA A 76 19.22 7.14 11.82
CA ALA A 76 20.59 7.42 11.47
C ALA A 76 21.54 6.47 12.21
N MET A 77 22.44 5.85 11.46
CA MET A 77 23.85 5.48 11.70
C MET A 77 24.51 5.79 13.07
N THR A 78 23.84 5.63 14.20
CA THR A 78 24.42 5.80 15.54
C THR A 78 23.84 4.79 16.50
N ALA A 79 24.64 3.76 16.76
CA ALA A 79 24.48 2.72 17.78
C ALA A 79 23.34 1.71 17.57
N PRO A 80 23.59 0.41 17.84
CA PRO A 80 22.57 -0.62 17.75
C PRO A 80 21.56 -0.42 18.88
N VAL A 81 20.39 0.12 18.55
CA VAL A 81 19.21 -0.03 19.40
C VAL A 81 18.80 -1.49 19.25
N VAL A 82 18.77 -2.23 20.36
CA VAL A 82 18.19 -3.57 20.41
C VAL A 82 16.73 -3.43 19.98
N ARG A 83 16.43 -3.86 18.76
CA ARG A 83 15.06 -3.93 18.25
C ARG A 83 14.44 -5.18 18.83
N GLU A 84 13.31 -5.07 19.49
CA GLU A 84 12.51 -6.25 19.79
C GLU A 84 11.94 -6.77 18.46
N PRO A 85 12.16 -8.05 18.11
CA PRO A 85 11.62 -8.62 16.89
C PRO A 85 10.09 -8.49 16.88
N ILE A 86 9.54 -7.87 15.84
CA ILE A 86 8.09 -7.86 15.61
C ILE A 86 7.76 -9.16 14.88
N ASP A 87 7.54 -10.25 15.64
CA ASP A 87 7.28 -11.62 15.16
C ASP A 87 8.42 -12.36 14.45
N GLY A 88 9.32 -12.97 15.23
CA GLY A 88 10.12 -14.11 14.76
C GLY A 88 10.97 -13.85 13.50
N GLY A 89 11.23 -12.58 13.20
CA GLY A 89 12.15 -12.17 12.15
C GLY A 89 13.55 -12.68 12.47
N ALA A 90 14.18 -13.28 11.46
CA ALA A 90 15.62 -13.38 11.46
C ALA A 90 16.14 -11.95 11.23
N ASP A 91 17.00 -11.46 12.13
CA ASP A 91 17.84 -10.28 11.89
C ASP A 91 18.74 -10.60 10.68
N THR A 92 18.22 -10.30 9.49
CA THR A 92 18.95 -10.44 8.24
C THR A 92 19.24 -9.04 7.71
N PRO A 93 20.37 -8.82 7.02
CA PRO A 93 20.72 -7.50 6.50
C PRO A 93 19.62 -6.85 5.64
N ASP A 94 18.79 -7.68 4.99
CA ASP A 94 17.76 -7.23 4.04
C ASP A 94 16.35 -7.15 4.66
N SER A 95 16.21 -7.30 5.98
CA SER A 95 14.91 -7.17 6.65
C SER A 95 14.56 -5.72 6.99
N GLY A 96 13.30 -5.35 6.77
CA GLY A 96 12.73 -4.05 7.15
C GLY A 96 11.34 -4.18 7.75
N ASP A 97 10.83 -3.07 8.27
CA ASP A 97 9.46 -2.95 8.77
C ASP A 97 8.54 -2.53 7.63
N TYR A 98 7.45 -3.27 7.45
CA TYR A 98 6.45 -3.00 6.43
C TYR A 98 5.08 -2.83 7.04
N LEU A 99 4.41 -1.77 6.62
CA LEU A 99 3.00 -1.59 6.84
C LEU A 99 2.26 -2.21 5.65
N VAL A 100 1.41 -3.19 5.92
CA VAL A 100 0.59 -3.83 4.90
C VAL A 100 -0.87 -3.61 5.22
N ALA A 101 -1.64 -3.20 4.22
CA ALA A 101 -3.03 -2.82 4.37
C ALA A 101 -3.95 -3.51 3.34
N PHE A 102 -5.14 -3.86 3.80
CA PHE A 102 -6.30 -4.14 2.95
C PHE A 102 -7.20 -2.92 2.94
N VAL A 103 -7.61 -2.50 1.75
CA VAL A 103 -8.70 -1.54 1.60
C VAL A 103 -10.00 -2.24 2.00
N LEU A 104 -10.84 -1.61 2.80
CA LEU A 104 -12.15 -2.20 3.14
C LEU A 104 -13.16 -1.90 2.02
N PRO A 105 -14.21 -2.73 1.85
CA PRO A 105 -15.29 -2.47 0.91
C PRO A 105 -15.82 -1.04 1.04
N ALA A 106 -16.20 -0.41 -0.08
CA ALA A 106 -16.59 1.01 -0.10
C ALA A 106 -17.81 1.34 0.77
N ALA A 107 -18.59 0.33 1.17
CA ALA A 107 -19.71 0.48 2.10
C ALA A 107 -19.28 0.69 3.57
N LEU A 108 -18.00 0.45 3.91
CA LEU A 108 -17.46 0.58 5.26
C LEU A 108 -16.63 1.84 5.43
N THR A 109 -16.73 2.42 6.62
CA THR A 109 -15.88 3.52 7.11
C THR A 109 -15.10 3.02 8.32
N ALA A 110 -14.07 3.76 8.75
CA ALA A 110 -13.34 3.40 9.96
C ALA A 110 -14.23 3.36 11.22
N ALA A 111 -15.31 4.15 11.23
CA ALA A 111 -16.27 4.19 12.32
C ALA A 111 -17.27 3.02 12.31
N THR A 112 -17.55 2.46 11.12
CA THR A 112 -18.54 1.37 10.94
C THR A 112 -17.91 0.00 10.73
N ALA A 113 -16.60 -0.07 10.46
CA ALA A 113 -15.87 -1.30 10.33
C ALA A 113 -15.86 -2.09 11.66
N PRO A 114 -16.02 -3.44 11.62
CA PRO A 114 -15.93 -4.28 12.81
C PRO A 114 -14.63 -4.06 13.58
N ARG A 115 -14.68 -4.10 14.91
CA ARG A 115 -13.48 -3.88 15.72
C ARG A 115 -12.57 -5.11 15.63
N PRO A 116 -11.28 -4.99 15.30
CA PRO A 116 -10.37 -6.13 15.35
C PRO A 116 -10.24 -6.68 16.77
N THR A 117 -10.23 -8.01 16.92
CA THR A 117 -9.90 -8.67 18.20
C THR A 117 -8.40 -8.89 18.36
N ASN A 118 -7.66 -8.90 17.24
CA ASN A 118 -6.22 -8.98 17.22
C ASN A 118 -5.59 -7.59 17.35
N ALA A 119 -4.84 -7.34 18.43
CA ALA A 119 -4.24 -6.04 18.71
C ALA A 119 -3.19 -5.56 17.68
N ARG A 120 -2.72 -6.44 16.79
CA ARG A 120 -1.82 -6.09 15.68
C ARG A 120 -2.54 -5.45 14.50
N VAL A 121 -3.83 -5.74 14.34
CA VAL A 121 -4.63 -5.19 13.26
C VAL A 121 -5.22 -3.87 13.72
N ARG A 122 -4.98 -2.81 12.94
CA ARG A 122 -5.53 -1.49 13.18
C ARG A 122 -6.45 -1.11 12.03
N VAL A 123 -7.56 -0.47 12.34
CA VAL A 123 -8.49 0.06 11.35
C VAL A 123 -8.52 1.57 11.49
N HIS A 124 -8.33 2.27 10.38
CA HIS A 124 -8.37 3.73 10.37
C HIS A 124 -8.84 4.26 9.00
N ALA A 125 -9.22 5.53 8.98
CA ALA A 125 -9.59 6.22 7.76
C ALA A 125 -8.34 6.81 7.09
N VAL A 126 -8.19 6.56 5.81
CA VAL A 126 -7.22 7.22 4.95
C VAL A 126 -7.94 8.39 4.28
N PRO A 127 -7.51 9.65 4.52
CA PRO A 127 -8.12 10.81 3.88
C PRO A 127 -8.06 10.72 2.36
N GLU A 128 -8.93 11.48 1.70
CA GLU A 128 -8.83 11.62 0.25
C GLU A 128 -7.44 12.11 -0.16
N ARG A 129 -6.95 11.61 -1.30
CA ARG A 129 -5.58 11.91 -1.75
C ARG A 129 -5.44 11.77 -3.24
N LEU A 130 -4.50 12.55 -3.77
CA LEU A 130 -4.09 12.51 -5.15
C LEU A 130 -2.86 11.60 -5.26
N VAL A 131 -2.92 10.60 -6.13
CA VAL A 131 -1.94 9.52 -6.23
C VAL A 131 -1.48 9.39 -7.67
N ALA A 132 -0.17 9.40 -7.87
CA ALA A 132 0.43 8.96 -9.11
C ALA A 132 0.64 7.45 -9.07
N ALA A 133 0.04 6.72 -10.00
CA ALA A 133 0.08 5.27 -10.07
C ALA A 133 0.70 4.81 -11.40
N LEU A 134 1.84 4.12 -11.33
CA LEU A 134 2.47 3.47 -12.46
C LEU A 134 2.18 1.98 -12.42
N ARG A 135 1.55 1.47 -13.47
CA ARG A 135 1.23 0.05 -13.63
C ARG A 135 2.34 -0.69 -14.34
N TYR A 136 2.66 -1.88 -13.83
CA TYR A 136 3.59 -2.80 -14.45
C TYR A 136 3.19 -4.25 -14.28
N ARG A 137 3.85 -5.14 -15.03
CA ARG A 137 3.67 -6.58 -14.96
C ARG A 137 4.94 -7.24 -14.43
N GLY A 138 4.79 -8.35 -13.72
CA GLY A 138 5.93 -9.19 -13.35
C GLY A 138 5.92 -9.68 -11.91
N ARG A 139 7.10 -10.11 -11.48
CA ARG A 139 7.31 -10.72 -10.15
C ARG A 139 7.18 -9.67 -9.05
N TRP A 140 6.84 -10.16 -7.86
CA TRP A 140 6.85 -9.36 -6.63
C TRP A 140 8.24 -9.46 -6.01
N THR A 141 9.21 -8.77 -6.59
CA THR A 141 10.58 -8.66 -6.07
C THR A 141 10.87 -7.22 -5.73
N GLU A 142 11.76 -7.00 -4.76
CA GLU A 142 12.18 -5.64 -4.38
C GLU A 142 12.79 -4.89 -5.56
N ASP A 143 13.73 -5.49 -6.29
CA ASP A 143 14.38 -4.87 -7.46
C ASP A 143 13.36 -4.36 -8.50
N ALA A 144 12.31 -5.15 -8.77
CA ALA A 144 11.29 -4.77 -9.74
C ALA A 144 10.43 -3.62 -9.19
N TYR A 145 10.16 -3.60 -7.90
CA TYR A 145 9.48 -2.47 -7.25
C TYR A 145 10.34 -1.20 -7.32
N GLU A 146 11.62 -1.27 -6.98
CA GLU A 146 12.54 -0.13 -6.99
C GLU A 146 12.74 0.44 -8.40
N GLU A 147 12.94 -0.41 -9.41
CA GLU A 147 13.06 0.00 -10.82
C GLU A 147 11.85 0.83 -11.27
N HIS A 148 10.65 0.36 -10.95
CA HIS A 148 9.41 1.03 -11.35
C HIS A 148 9.14 2.28 -10.51
N LEU A 149 9.54 2.28 -9.23
CA LEU A 149 9.46 3.45 -8.37
C LEU A 149 10.36 4.59 -8.87
N ASP A 150 11.58 4.27 -9.28
CA ASP A 150 12.50 5.27 -9.84
C ASP A 150 12.01 5.80 -11.18
N ARG A 151 11.42 4.94 -12.01
CA ARG A 151 10.72 5.35 -13.24
C ARG A 151 9.56 6.31 -12.95
N LEU A 152 8.72 6.01 -11.94
CA LEU A 152 7.63 6.88 -11.54
C LEU A 152 8.14 8.23 -11.02
N ARG A 153 9.19 8.24 -10.18
CA ARG A 153 9.82 9.48 -9.69
C ARG A 153 10.36 10.34 -10.82
N ALA A 154 11.04 9.73 -11.79
CA ALA A 154 11.55 10.44 -12.96
C ALA A 154 10.42 11.04 -13.80
N ALA A 155 9.34 10.29 -14.02
CA ALA A 155 8.17 10.77 -14.75
C ALA A 155 7.47 11.92 -14.01
N LEU A 156 7.32 11.84 -12.69
CA LEU A 156 6.77 12.94 -11.88
C LEU A 156 7.63 14.21 -11.99
N ALA A 157 8.94 14.08 -11.89
CA ALA A 157 9.86 15.21 -12.01
C ALA A 157 9.81 15.87 -13.39
N ALA A 158 9.65 15.08 -14.46
CA ALA A 158 9.50 15.61 -15.82
C ALA A 158 8.23 16.45 -16.01
N GLU A 159 7.17 16.13 -15.26
CA GLU A 159 5.89 16.84 -15.26
C GLU A 159 5.81 17.93 -14.17
N GLY A 160 6.92 18.21 -13.45
CA GLY A 160 6.94 19.19 -12.37
C GLY A 160 6.11 18.80 -11.13
N LEU A 161 5.74 17.53 -11.00
CA LEU A 161 4.97 17.01 -9.87
C LEU A 161 5.90 16.55 -8.73
N ALA A 162 5.56 16.93 -7.50
CA ALA A 162 6.28 16.50 -6.30
C ALA A 162 5.53 15.41 -5.55
N ALA A 163 6.21 14.31 -5.26
CA ALA A 163 5.71 13.26 -4.38
C ALA A 163 5.68 13.72 -2.92
N THR A 164 4.65 13.32 -2.19
CA THR A 164 4.44 13.62 -0.77
C THR A 164 4.33 12.32 -0.01
N GLY A 165 5.28 12.01 0.88
CA GLY A 165 5.23 10.78 1.69
C GLY A 165 5.85 9.56 1.02
N ASP A 166 5.58 8.40 1.63
CA ASP A 166 6.26 7.15 1.31
C ASP A 166 5.63 6.44 0.09
N ALA A 167 6.49 5.72 -0.63
CA ALA A 167 6.10 4.94 -1.79
C ALA A 167 5.37 3.66 -1.39
N ARG A 168 4.34 3.31 -2.16
CA ARG A 168 3.52 2.13 -1.89
C ARG A 168 3.54 1.16 -3.06
N PHE A 169 3.55 -0.11 -2.72
CA PHE A 169 3.45 -1.24 -3.64
C PHE A 169 2.03 -1.83 -3.55
N ALA A 170 1.28 -1.78 -4.64
CA ALA A 170 -0.08 -2.30 -4.71
C ALA A 170 -0.13 -3.59 -5.56
N ARG A 171 -0.68 -4.66 -4.97
CA ARG A 171 -0.82 -5.97 -5.59
C ARG A 171 -2.29 -6.29 -5.81
N PHE A 172 -2.67 -6.54 -7.05
CA PHE A 172 -4.07 -6.76 -7.43
C PHE A 172 -4.41 -8.26 -7.55
N ASP A 173 -3.45 -9.08 -7.95
CA ASP A 173 -3.70 -10.48 -8.23
C ASP A 173 -3.40 -11.42 -7.04
N PRO A 174 -4.15 -12.53 -6.94
CA PRO A 174 -3.84 -13.61 -6.02
C PRO A 174 -2.41 -14.15 -6.14
N PRO A 175 -1.80 -14.65 -5.04
CA PRO A 175 -0.45 -15.23 -5.06
C PRO A 175 -0.25 -16.41 -6.04
N LEU A 176 -1.32 -17.12 -6.42
CA LEU A 176 -1.29 -18.26 -7.33
C LEU A 176 -1.26 -17.87 -8.82
N TRP A 177 -1.49 -16.59 -9.15
CA TRP A 177 -1.50 -16.13 -10.53
C TRP A 177 -0.09 -16.20 -11.15
N PRO A 178 0.08 -16.63 -12.41
CA PRO A 178 1.39 -16.66 -13.08
C PRO A 178 2.08 -15.30 -13.02
N ALA A 179 3.35 -15.26 -12.59
CA ALA A 179 4.03 -14.01 -12.25
C ALA A 179 4.09 -12.99 -13.40
N PHE A 180 4.25 -13.44 -14.65
CA PHE A 180 4.31 -12.56 -15.83
C PHE A 180 2.96 -11.92 -16.18
N LEU A 181 1.85 -12.40 -15.60
CA LEU A 181 0.51 -11.85 -15.81
C LEU A 181 0.05 -10.93 -14.68
N ARG A 182 0.76 -10.87 -13.55
CA ARG A 182 0.36 -10.09 -12.40
C ARG A 182 0.38 -8.60 -12.72
N HIS A 183 -0.68 -7.91 -12.35
CA HIS A 183 -0.85 -6.47 -12.26
C HIS A 183 -0.32 -5.99 -10.92
N ASN A 184 0.73 -5.19 -11.04
CA ASN A 184 1.37 -4.50 -9.95
C ASN A 184 1.32 -3.00 -10.21
N GLU A 185 1.26 -2.21 -9.14
CA GLU A 185 1.43 -0.77 -9.24
C GLU A 185 2.40 -0.27 -8.19
N VAL A 186 3.20 0.72 -8.59
CA VAL A 186 3.89 1.61 -7.64
C VAL A 186 3.10 2.90 -7.55
N MET A 187 2.92 3.39 -6.33
CA MET A 187 2.09 4.54 -6.03
C MET A 187 2.86 5.55 -5.17
N LEU A 188 2.72 6.83 -5.50
CA LEU A 188 3.19 7.96 -4.71
C LEU A 188 2.06 8.96 -4.54
N ASP A 189 1.82 9.44 -3.31
CA ASP A 189 0.93 10.59 -3.15
C ASP A 189 1.61 11.83 -3.72
N VAL A 190 0.82 12.78 -4.23
CA VAL A 190 1.32 14.04 -4.77
C VAL A 190 0.53 15.21 -4.21
N SER A 191 1.17 16.38 -4.13
CA SER A 191 0.49 17.59 -3.61
C SER A 191 -0.59 18.08 -4.58
N GLY A 192 -1.81 18.31 -4.08
CA GLY A 192 -2.94 18.84 -4.86
C GLY A 192 -2.77 20.28 -5.38
N GLN A 193 -1.67 20.97 -5.07
CA GLN A 193 -1.39 22.30 -5.62
C GLN A 193 -0.99 22.26 -7.09
N ALA A 194 -0.44 21.15 -7.58
CA ALA A 194 0.07 21.06 -8.94
C ALA A 194 -1.03 21.08 -10.04
N ILE A 195 -2.28 20.79 -9.69
CA ILE A 195 -3.40 20.84 -10.66
C ILE A 195 -3.93 22.28 -10.83
N LYS A 196 -3.79 23.14 -9.80
CA LYS A 196 -4.38 24.50 -9.82
C LYS A 196 -3.64 25.50 -10.71
N GLU A 197 -2.42 25.21 -11.13
CA GLU A 197 -1.63 26.13 -11.96
C GLU A 197 -1.95 26.05 -13.45
N GLU A 198 -2.50 24.95 -13.95
CA GLU A 198 -2.84 24.80 -15.38
C GLU A 198 -4.26 25.25 -15.75
N GLU A 199 -5.20 25.34 -14.81
CA GLU A 199 -6.53 25.93 -15.07
C GLU A 199 -6.51 27.46 -15.15
N ARG A 200 -5.32 28.08 -15.02
CA ARG A 200 -5.13 29.53 -14.97
C ARG A 200 -4.28 30.10 -16.11
N GLY A 201 -3.96 29.28 -17.13
CA GLY A 201 -3.17 29.64 -18.32
C GLY A 201 -4.01 29.86 -19.56
#